data_AF-A0A9W7B089-F1
#
_entry.id   AF-A0A9W7B089-F1
#
_cell.length_a   1.000
_cell.length_b   1.000
_cell.length_c   1.000
_cell.angle_alpha   90.00
_cell.angle_beta   90.00
_cell.angle_gamma   90.00
#
_symmetry.space_group_name_H-M   'P 1'
#
loop_
_entity.id
_entity.type
_entity.pdbx_description
1 polymer ?
#
loop_
_entity_poly.entity_id
_entity_poly.type
_entity_poly.pdbx_seq_one_letter_code
_entity_poly.pdbx_strand_id
1 'polypeptide(L)'
;MRLKHVTSGLKGHLRVVRCFSKMPDDDLRRRLDEFQDLFVEARLCIEDANDSMETTYFDEEAEAAKEAVDEAVKMFEGIVKDLEDMEQKNSVLRGNGLKVEQLKGELQLMLTGGH
;
A
#
# COMPACT_ATOMS: atom_id res chain seq x y z
N MET A 1 3.32 15.34 71.60
CA MET A 1 4.38 14.80 70.72
C MET A 1 3.75 13.61 69.97
N ARG A 2 3.72 13.47 68.65
CA ARG A 2 4.50 14.01 67.53
C ARG A 2 3.63 13.88 66.26
N LEU A 3 3.52 14.97 65.50
CA LEU A 3 2.91 15.09 64.17
C LEU A 3 3.81 14.40 63.11
N LYS A 4 3.27 13.65 62.13
CA LYS A 4 3.81 13.38 60.76
C LYS A 4 2.65 12.93 59.83
N HIS A 5 2.13 13.78 58.92
CA HIS A 5 2.46 13.91 57.47
C HIS A 5 1.92 12.73 56.62
N VAL A 6 0.93 12.89 55.72
CA VAL A 6 0.98 13.46 54.33
C VAL A 6 2.02 12.68 53.48
N THR A 7 1.67 11.93 52.42
CA THR A 7 1.35 12.43 51.06
C THR A 7 0.63 11.40 50.16
N SER A 8 -0.17 11.96 49.27
CA SER A 8 -0.80 11.45 48.05
C SER A 8 0.15 10.87 46.99
N GLY A 9 -0.38 10.01 46.12
CA GLY A 9 0.30 9.50 44.92
C GLY A 9 -0.67 9.37 43.75
N LEU A 10 -0.89 10.48 43.05
CA LEU A 10 -1.64 10.53 41.78
C LEU A 10 -0.75 9.92 40.68
N LYS A 11 -1.08 8.71 40.20
CA LYS A 11 -0.42 8.11 39.04
C LYS A 11 -1.04 8.67 37.76
N GLY A 12 -0.53 9.80 37.29
CA GLY A 12 -0.84 10.34 35.97
C GLY A 12 -0.40 9.36 34.89
N HIS A 13 -1.36 8.77 34.18
CA HIS A 13 -1.10 8.12 32.90
C HIS A 13 -0.81 9.23 31.89
N LEU A 14 0.46 9.36 31.51
CA LEU A 14 0.89 10.22 30.42
C LEU A 14 0.25 9.70 29.12
N ARG A 15 -0.82 10.36 28.68
CA ARG A 15 -1.44 10.09 27.39
C ARG A 15 -0.54 10.71 26.33
N VAL A 16 0.22 9.89 25.60
CA VAL A 16 0.94 10.32 24.39
C VAL A 16 -0.11 10.80 23.38
N VAL A 17 -0.18 12.11 23.18
CA VAL A 17 -0.97 12.69 22.10
C VAL A 17 -0.11 12.57 20.85
N ARG A 18 -0.40 11.60 19.98
CA ARG A 18 0.17 11.57 18.62
C ARG A 18 -0.41 12.79 17.90
N CYS A 19 0.43 13.78 17.60
CA CYS A 19 0.12 14.76 16.58
C CYS A 19 0.12 14.01 15.25
N PHE A 20 -1.05 13.84 14.65
CA PHE A 20 -1.17 13.29 13.30
C PHE A 20 -0.66 14.35 12.32
N SER A 21 0.54 14.14 11.79
CA SER A 21 1.09 15.03 10.77
C SER A 21 0.59 14.57 9.41
N LYS A 22 -0.05 15.46 8.66
CA LYS A 22 -0.46 15.19 7.28
C LYS A 22 0.77 15.20 6.37
N MET A 23 0.87 14.25 5.43
CA MET A 23 1.93 14.28 4.42
C MET A 23 1.71 15.50 3.50
N PRO A 24 2.77 16.25 3.13
CA PRO A 24 2.67 17.35 2.17
C PRO A 24 2.05 16.88 0.84
N ASP A 25 1.28 17.75 0.22
CA ASP A 25 0.48 17.39 -0.97
C ASP A 25 1.37 17.01 -2.17
N ASP A 26 2.45 17.76 -2.41
CA ASP A 26 3.44 17.47 -3.46
C ASP A 26 4.10 16.09 -3.28
N ASP A 27 4.51 15.75 -2.05
CA ASP A 27 5.12 14.45 -1.75
C ASP A 27 4.14 13.30 -1.99
N LEU A 28 2.89 13.46 -1.52
CA LEU A 28 1.85 12.46 -1.73
C LEU A 28 1.53 12.30 -3.22
N ARG A 29 1.38 13.41 -3.94
CA ARG A 29 1.11 13.40 -5.38
C ARG A 29 2.22 12.67 -6.13
N ARG A 30 3.49 13.00 -5.86
CA ARG A 30 4.64 12.36 -6.51
C ARG A 30 4.64 10.85 -6.32
N ARG A 31 4.39 10.38 -5.09
CA ARG A 31 4.34 8.93 -4.79
C ARG A 31 3.13 8.25 -5.44
N LEU A 32 1.99 8.93 -5.53
CA LEU A 32 0.83 8.41 -6.23
C LEU A 32 1.05 8.35 -7.74
N ASP A 33 1.74 9.32 -8.33
CA ASP A 33 2.11 9.30 -9.75
C ASP A 33 3.03 8.10 -10.04
N GLU A 34 4.06 7.89 -9.20
CA GLU A 34 4.96 6.71 -9.27
C GLU A 34 4.18 5.39 -9.16
N PHE A 35 3.19 5.32 -8.25
CA PHE A 35 2.30 4.16 -8.17
C PHE A 35 1.47 3.97 -9.46
N GLN A 36 0.98 5.03 -10.11
CA GLN A 36 0.21 4.87 -11.35
C GLN A 36 1.09 4.38 -12.50
N ASP A 37 2.35 4.83 -12.58
CA ASP A 37 3.29 4.37 -13.60
C ASP A 37 3.53 2.86 -13.45
N LEU A 38 3.85 2.41 -12.22
CA LEU A 38 4.00 0.98 -11.89
C LEU A 38 2.71 0.18 -12.14
N PHE A 39 1.54 0.76 -11.86
CA PHE A 39 0.26 0.12 -12.12
C PHE A 39 0.04 -0.12 -13.62
N VAL A 40 0.40 0.85 -14.46
CA VAL A 40 0.29 0.70 -15.92
C VAL A 40 1.28 -0.34 -16.43
N GLU A 41 2.53 -0.30 -15.97
CA GLU A 41 3.56 -1.27 -16.32
C GLU A 41 3.13 -2.70 -15.94
N ALA A 42 2.63 -2.90 -14.73
CA ALA A 42 2.13 -4.19 -14.28
C ALA A 42 1.01 -4.75 -15.16
N ARG A 43 0.10 -3.90 -15.67
CA ARG A 43 -0.95 -4.36 -16.60
C ARG A 43 -0.40 -4.73 -17.97
N LEU A 44 0.60 -4.02 -18.47
CA LEU A 44 1.27 -4.35 -19.72
C LEU A 44 1.96 -5.72 -19.61
N CYS A 45 2.71 -5.97 -18.53
CA CYS A 45 3.34 -7.28 -18.32
C CYS A 45 2.31 -8.42 -18.21
N ILE A 46 1.14 -8.18 -17.60
CA ILE A 46 0.05 -9.17 -17.58
C ILE A 46 -0.49 -9.42 -18.99
N GLU A 47 -0.60 -8.39 -19.83
CA GLU A 47 -1.01 -8.52 -21.24
C GLU A 47 0.00 -9.35 -22.04
N ASP A 48 1.29 -9.03 -21.93
CA ASP A 48 2.40 -9.74 -22.59
C ASP A 48 2.46 -11.23 -22.16
N ALA A 49 2.21 -11.50 -20.87
CA ALA A 49 2.08 -12.88 -20.36
C ALA A 49 0.86 -13.61 -20.93
N ASN A 50 -0.28 -12.95 -21.09
CA ASN A 50 -1.45 -13.57 -21.71
C ASN A 50 -1.22 -13.87 -23.20
N ASP A 51 -0.58 -12.96 -23.93
CA ASP A 51 -0.28 -13.13 -25.36
C ASP A 51 0.74 -14.26 -25.61
N SER A 52 1.59 -14.54 -24.62
CA SER A 52 2.60 -15.60 -24.68
C SER A 52 2.17 -16.94 -24.06
N MET A 53 0.94 -17.06 -23.54
CA MET A 53 0.47 -18.21 -22.73
C MET A 53 0.61 -19.59 -23.42
N GLU A 54 0.52 -19.64 -24.75
CA GLU A 54 0.66 -20.89 -25.52
C GLU A 54 2.08 -21.09 -26.08
N THR A 55 3.06 -20.34 -25.58
CA THR A 55 4.44 -20.34 -26.05
C THR A 55 5.43 -20.72 -24.95
N THR A 56 6.67 -21.03 -25.32
CA THR A 56 7.74 -21.27 -24.34
C THR A 56 8.20 -20.01 -23.61
N TYR A 57 7.73 -18.83 -24.01
CA TYR A 57 8.08 -17.55 -23.38
C TYR A 57 7.18 -17.21 -22.18
N PHE A 58 6.06 -17.93 -22.02
CA PHE A 58 5.09 -17.65 -20.96
C PHE A 58 5.73 -17.59 -19.56
N ASP A 59 6.64 -18.51 -19.24
CA ASP A 59 7.24 -18.57 -17.91
C ASP A 59 8.05 -17.31 -17.57
N GLU A 60 8.72 -16.69 -18.56
CA GLU A 60 9.49 -15.46 -18.39
C GLU A 60 8.56 -14.24 -18.25
N GLU A 61 7.58 -14.12 -19.15
CA GLU A 61 6.59 -13.03 -19.13
C GLU A 61 5.72 -13.08 -17.86
N ALA A 62 5.33 -14.29 -17.41
CA ALA A 62 4.57 -14.48 -16.19
C ALA A 62 5.38 -14.10 -14.94
N GLU A 63 6.71 -14.27 -14.94
CA GLU A 63 7.57 -13.81 -13.85
C GLU A 63 7.70 -12.28 -13.86
N ALA A 64 7.92 -11.66 -15.02
CA ALA A 64 7.94 -10.21 -15.17
C ALA A 64 6.62 -9.57 -14.68
N ALA A 65 5.48 -10.18 -15.02
CA ALA A 65 4.16 -9.75 -14.54
C ALA A 65 4.03 -9.86 -13.00
N LYS A 66 4.55 -10.92 -12.37
CA LYS A 66 4.53 -11.05 -10.90
C LYS A 66 5.37 -9.95 -10.25
N GLU A 67 6.57 -9.70 -10.78
CA GLU A 67 7.48 -8.69 -10.23
C GLU A 67 6.87 -7.29 -10.34
N ALA A 68 6.34 -6.92 -11.52
CA ALA A 68 5.73 -5.60 -11.73
C ALA A 68 4.48 -5.38 -10.85
N VAL A 69 3.62 -6.41 -10.70
CA VAL A 69 2.46 -6.33 -9.81
C VAL A 69 2.89 -6.19 -8.35
N ASP A 70 3.88 -6.97 -7.90
CA ASP A 70 4.40 -6.87 -6.54
C ASP A 70 5.00 -5.50 -6.25
N GLU A 71 5.73 -4.89 -7.20
CA GLU A 71 6.27 -3.55 -7.07
C GLU A 71 5.17 -2.49 -6.93
N ALA A 72 4.15 -2.52 -7.80
CA ALA A 72 3.00 -1.62 -7.71
C ALA A 72 2.25 -1.75 -6.37
N VAL A 73 2.04 -2.99 -5.91
CA VAL A 73 1.38 -3.27 -4.61
C VAL A 73 2.22 -2.72 -3.46
N LYS A 74 3.52 -3.01 -3.43
CA LYS A 74 4.44 -2.53 -2.38
C LYS A 74 4.51 -1.01 -2.34
N MET A 75 4.55 -0.33 -3.49
CA MET A 75 4.53 1.12 -3.56
C MET A 75 3.25 1.67 -2.91
N PHE A 76 2.08 1.14 -3.26
CA PHE A 76 0.82 1.57 -2.67
C PHE A 76 0.73 1.30 -1.16
N GLU A 77 1.07 0.09 -0.72
CA GLU A 77 1.08 -0.28 0.70
C GLU A 77 2.05 0.60 1.51
N GLY A 78 3.20 0.94 0.92
CA GLY A 78 4.17 1.88 1.48
C GLY A 78 3.56 3.27 1.70
N ILE A 79 2.86 3.82 0.70
CA ILE A 79 2.15 5.11 0.84
C ILE A 79 1.16 5.04 2.00
N VAL A 80 0.29 4.02 2.01
CA VAL A 80 -0.78 3.87 3.01
C VAL A 80 -0.21 3.68 4.43
N LYS A 81 0.95 3.02 4.56
CA LYS A 81 1.64 2.83 5.83
C LYS A 81 2.23 4.13 6.37
N ASP A 82 2.77 4.98 5.50
CA ASP A 82 3.43 6.24 5.87
C ASP A 82 2.45 7.38 6.13
N LEU A 83 1.18 7.23 5.71
CA LEU A 83 0.12 8.19 6.02
C LEU A 83 -0.35 8.04 7.47
N GLU A 84 0.04 8.99 8.31
CA GLU A 84 -0.43 9.09 9.70
C GLU A 84 -1.85 9.69 9.78
N ASP A 85 -2.13 10.72 8.97
CA ASP A 85 -3.44 11.37 8.93
C ASP A 85 -4.53 10.43 8.38
N MET A 86 -5.53 10.14 9.21
CA MET A 86 -6.58 9.17 8.90
C MET A 86 -7.50 9.62 7.76
N GLU A 87 -7.73 10.92 7.62
CA GLU A 87 -8.57 11.46 6.54
C GLU A 87 -7.86 11.31 5.19
N GLN A 88 -6.60 11.73 5.10
CA GLN A 88 -5.75 11.57 3.92
C GLN A 88 -5.58 10.09 3.55
N LYS A 89 -5.32 9.22 4.53
CA LYS A 89 -5.25 7.76 4.32
C LYS A 89 -6.55 7.17 3.78
N ASN A 90 -7.70 7.54 4.35
CA ASN A 90 -9.00 7.07 3.89
C ASN A 90 -9.32 7.56 2.47
N SER A 91 -8.93 8.80 2.12
CA SER A 91 -9.06 9.33 0.77
C SER A 91 -8.26 8.51 -0.24
N VAL A 92 -6.98 8.25 0.06
CA VAL A 92 -6.08 7.43 -0.78
C VAL A 92 -6.60 6.00 -0.96
N LEU A 93 -7.05 5.36 0.13
CA LEU A 93 -7.63 4.02 0.10
C LEU A 93 -8.89 3.94 -0.75
N ARG A 94 -9.80 4.93 -0.65
CA ARG A 94 -11.02 4.96 -1.48
C ARG A 94 -10.72 5.18 -2.95
N GLY A 95 -9.70 5.98 -3.28
CA GLY A 95 -9.34 6.29 -4.66
C GLY A 95 -8.58 5.17 -5.39
N ASN A 96 -7.81 4.36 -4.66
CA ASN A 96 -6.85 3.43 -5.29
C ASN A 96 -6.92 2.00 -4.75
N GLY A 97 -7.49 1.75 -3.57
CA GLY A 97 -7.49 0.41 -2.95
C GLY A 97 -8.14 -0.65 -3.83
N LEU A 98 -9.26 -0.34 -4.49
CA LEU A 98 -9.91 -1.27 -5.42
C LEU A 98 -9.03 -1.59 -6.64
N LYS A 99 -8.27 -0.61 -7.17
CA LYS A 99 -7.38 -0.82 -8.31
C LYS A 99 -6.32 -1.87 -7.98
N VAL A 100 -5.74 -1.80 -6.79
CA VAL A 100 -4.71 -2.75 -6.33
C VAL A 100 -5.28 -4.17 -6.23
N GLU A 101 -6.49 -4.32 -5.69
CA GLU A 101 -7.14 -5.63 -5.61
C GLU A 101 -7.54 -6.17 -7.00
N GLN A 102 -7.94 -5.30 -7.93
CA GLN A 102 -8.18 -5.67 -9.32
C GLN A 102 -6.90 -6.17 -10.00
N LEU A 103 -5.78 -5.45 -9.83
CA LEU A 103 -4.50 -5.84 -10.42
C LEU A 103 -4.02 -7.21 -9.91
N LYS A 104 -4.13 -7.46 -8.59
CA LYS A 104 -3.85 -8.78 -8.01
C LYS A 104 -4.77 -9.87 -8.59
N GLY A 105 -6.04 -9.55 -8.81
CA GLY A 105 -7.01 -10.44 -9.43
C GLY A 105 -6.68 -10.76 -10.90
N GLU A 106 -6.28 -9.75 -11.68
CA GLU A 106 -5.83 -9.92 -13.07
C GLU A 106 -4.61 -10.87 -13.14
N LEU A 107 -3.61 -10.67 -12.28
CA LEU A 107 -2.46 -11.57 -12.16
C LEU A 107 -2.88 -13.00 -11.79
N GLN A 108 -3.75 -13.15 -10.79
CA GLN A 108 -4.22 -14.46 -10.35
C GLN A 108 -4.98 -15.21 -11.47
N LEU A 109 -5.84 -14.51 -12.21
CA LEU A 109 -6.57 -15.10 -13.33
C LEU A 109 -5.63 -15.55 -14.45
N MET A 110 -4.61 -14.75 -14.78
CA MET A 110 -3.58 -15.12 -15.75
C MET A 110 -2.82 -16.38 -15.31
N LEU A 111 -2.35 -16.43 -14.05
CA LEU A 111 -1.57 -17.56 -13.53
C LEU A 111 -2.35 -18.86 -13.37
N THR A 112 -3.63 -18.77 -13.04
CA THR A 112 -4.48 -19.95 -12.82
C THR A 112 -5.09 -20.50 -14.10
N GLY A 113 -4.92 -19.81 -15.23
CA GLY A 113 -5.56 -20.12 -16.50
C GLY A 113 -7.07 -19.96 -16.35
N GLY A 114 -7.58 -18.77 -16.67
CA GLY A 114 -9.02 -18.49 -16.67
C GLY A 114 -9.78 -19.43 -17.61
N HIS A 115 -10.22 -20.58 -17.09
CA HIS A 115 -11.07 -21.57 -17.76
C HIS A 115 -12.45 -21.61 -17.12
#